data_AF-A0A931KFX7-F1
#
_entry.id   AF-A0A931KFX7-F1
#
_cell.length_a   1.000
_cell.length_b   1.000
_cell.length_c   1.000
_cell.angle_alpha   90.00
_cell.angle_beta   90.00
_cell.angle_gamma   90.00
#
_symmetry.space_group_name_H-M   'P 1'
#
loop_
_entity.id
_entity.type
_entity.pdbx_description
1 polymer ?
#
loop_
_entity_poly.entity_id
_entity_poly.type
_entity_poly.pdbx_seq_one_letter_code
_entity_poly.pdbx_strand_id
1 'polypeptide(L)'
;MKKPTIITVYSYIALALAVLTLPSIVSACGASHFTFGDSVRDTVKKYDIDTLFAAAPGTVDIPVRGHQICKNIPEGTQGVLVFIDDALVQAKFTLTNDGQQLLSYFESLYGDIKKRGEEDKGDEPKKEKDREYFWADKTAHMVMYATRMQGEERTEYVEISSRAHADKFRALHVEREEALNESLEGEATPAAR
;
A
#
# COMPACT_ATOMS: atom_id res chain seq x y z
N MET A 1 42.20 52.15 -19.22
CA MET A 1 40.97 51.92 -18.43
C MET A 1 40.10 50.93 -19.18
N LYS A 2 40.01 49.67 -18.73
CA LYS A 2 39.20 48.60 -19.35
C LYS A 2 37.92 48.40 -18.55
N LYS A 3 36.76 48.55 -19.18
CA LYS A 3 35.44 48.27 -18.57
C LYS A 3 35.26 46.75 -18.47
N PRO A 4 34.78 46.20 -17.33
CA PRO A 4 34.54 44.79 -17.22
C PRO A 4 33.23 44.38 -17.88
N THR A 5 33.29 43.19 -18.44
CA THR A 5 32.30 42.39 -19.14
C THR A 5 31.09 42.08 -18.25
N ILE A 6 29.95 42.71 -18.51
CA ILE A 6 28.68 42.51 -17.77
C ILE A 6 27.82 41.38 -18.37
N ILE A 7 28.17 40.88 -19.55
CA ILE A 7 27.28 40.02 -20.35
C ILE A 7 27.31 38.55 -19.92
N THR A 8 28.33 38.08 -19.22
CA THR A 8 28.51 36.65 -18.91
C THR A 8 27.71 36.17 -17.68
N VAL A 9 27.22 37.07 -16.82
CA VAL A 9 26.58 36.68 -15.55
C VAL A 9 25.11 36.23 -15.75
N TYR A 10 24.40 36.81 -16.72
CA TYR A 10 22.99 36.51 -16.96
C TYR A 10 22.75 35.12 -17.57
N SER A 11 23.73 34.56 -18.27
CA SER A 11 23.58 33.24 -18.91
C SER A 11 23.60 32.07 -17.91
N TYR A 12 24.24 32.23 -16.74
CA TYR A 12 24.27 31.19 -15.71
C TYR A 12 23.01 31.19 -14.84
N ILE A 13 22.35 32.34 -14.66
CA ILE A 13 21.14 32.45 -13.86
C ILE A 13 19.94 31.80 -14.58
N ALA A 14 19.86 31.94 -15.91
CA ALA A 14 18.83 31.28 -16.70
C ALA A 14 18.95 29.74 -16.70
N LEU A 15 20.18 29.22 -16.67
CA LEU A 15 20.43 27.77 -16.63
C LEU A 15 20.15 27.18 -15.23
N ALA A 16 20.40 27.94 -14.15
CA ALA A 16 20.07 27.52 -12.79
C ALA A 16 18.55 27.49 -12.52
N LEU A 17 17.77 28.36 -13.16
CA LEU A 17 16.31 28.38 -13.01
C LEU A 17 15.61 27.21 -13.74
N ALA A 18 16.21 26.65 -14.80
CA ALA A 18 15.64 25.52 -15.54
C ALA A 18 15.76 24.17 -14.81
N VAL A 19 16.63 24.07 -13.79
CA VAL A 19 16.81 22.83 -12.99
C VAL A 19 15.78 22.72 -11.86
N LEU A 20 15.09 23.81 -11.51
CA LEU A 20 14.12 23.85 -10.41
C LEU A 20 12.70 23.41 -10.79
N THR A 21 12.47 23.09 -12.07
CA THR A 21 11.19 22.55 -12.55
C THR A 21 11.40 21.18 -13.19
N LEU A 22 12.16 20.31 -12.53
CA LEU A 22 11.94 18.88 -12.76
C LEU A 22 10.52 18.59 -12.26
N PRO A 23 9.63 18.04 -13.09
CA PRO A 23 8.32 17.61 -12.61
C PRO A 23 8.59 16.64 -11.47
N SER A 24 8.18 17.03 -10.26
CA SER A 24 8.17 16.17 -9.09
C SER A 24 7.65 14.82 -9.56
N ILE A 25 8.49 13.78 -9.47
CA ILE A 25 8.13 12.42 -9.85
C ILE A 25 6.90 12.08 -9.02
N VAL A 26 5.72 12.20 -9.63
CA VAL A 26 4.44 12.07 -8.96
C VAL A 26 4.30 10.62 -8.55
N SER A 27 4.56 10.39 -7.26
CA SER A 27 4.07 9.30 -6.40
C SER A 27 3.96 7.93 -7.08
N ALA A 28 5.08 7.22 -7.09
CA ALA A 28 5.07 5.76 -7.20
C ALA A 28 4.38 5.22 -5.92
N CYS A 29 3.14 4.75 -6.00
CA CYS A 29 2.45 3.97 -4.95
C CYS A 29 2.36 4.52 -3.51
N GLY A 30 2.64 5.81 -3.26
CA GLY A 30 2.52 6.39 -1.92
C GLY A 30 1.07 6.52 -1.47
N ALA A 31 0.82 6.85 -0.20
CA ALA A 31 -0.54 6.92 0.34
C ALA A 31 -1.37 8.01 -0.37
N SER A 32 -0.71 9.07 -0.81
CA SER A 32 -1.27 10.15 -1.63
C SER A 32 -1.68 9.72 -3.04
N HIS A 33 -1.26 8.54 -3.49
CA HIS A 33 -1.71 7.95 -4.75
C HIS A 33 -3.17 7.48 -4.66
N PHE A 34 -3.57 7.02 -3.48
CA PHE A 34 -4.91 6.50 -3.22
C PHE A 34 -5.82 7.60 -2.71
N THR A 35 -6.90 7.83 -3.45
CA THR A 35 -7.99 8.69 -3.00
C THR A 35 -8.95 7.86 -2.18
N PHE A 36 -8.62 7.62 -0.92
CA PHE A 36 -9.49 6.84 -0.03
C PHE A 36 -10.84 7.54 0.15
N GLY A 37 -11.93 6.79 -0.02
CA GLY A 37 -13.29 7.29 -0.10
C GLY A 37 -13.86 7.32 -1.53
N ASP A 38 -13.02 7.17 -2.56
CA ASP A 38 -13.51 7.07 -3.95
C ASP A 38 -14.42 5.85 -4.13
N SER A 39 -15.42 6.00 -5.01
CA SER A 39 -16.32 4.90 -5.35
C SER A 39 -15.61 3.78 -6.11
N VAL A 40 -16.20 2.59 -6.11
CA VAL A 40 -15.76 1.47 -6.96
C VAL A 40 -15.68 1.94 -8.40
N ARG A 41 -16.75 2.61 -8.89
CA ARG A 41 -16.83 3.08 -10.26
C ARG A 41 -15.71 4.08 -10.60
N ASP A 42 -15.47 5.05 -9.73
CA ASP A 42 -14.48 6.10 -9.98
C ASP A 42 -13.06 5.51 -9.90
N THR A 43 -12.82 4.58 -8.97
CA THR A 43 -11.54 3.89 -8.82
C THR A 43 -11.23 2.99 -10.00
N VAL A 44 -12.20 2.18 -10.45
CA VAL A 44 -12.09 1.30 -11.61
C VAL A 44 -11.76 2.11 -12.86
N LYS A 45 -12.44 3.24 -13.05
CA LYS A 45 -12.16 4.17 -14.15
C LYS A 45 -10.79 4.82 -14.04
N LYS A 46 -10.37 5.23 -12.84
CA LYS A 46 -9.07 5.90 -12.60
C LYS A 46 -7.89 5.02 -12.96
N TYR A 47 -7.99 3.72 -12.67
CA TYR A 47 -6.91 2.74 -12.88
C TYR A 47 -7.12 1.85 -14.11
N ASP A 48 -8.13 2.15 -14.94
CA ASP A 48 -8.46 1.38 -16.14
C ASP A 48 -8.56 -0.14 -15.87
N ILE A 49 -9.28 -0.48 -14.79
CA ILE A 49 -9.48 -1.86 -14.36
C ILE A 49 -10.63 -2.43 -15.19
N ASP A 50 -10.35 -3.42 -16.03
CA ASP A 50 -11.40 -4.09 -16.80
C ASP A 50 -12.20 -5.03 -15.89
N THR A 51 -13.27 -4.51 -15.27
CA THR A 51 -14.16 -5.27 -14.42
C THR A 51 -15.59 -4.75 -14.43
N LEU A 52 -16.55 -5.66 -14.22
CA LEU A 52 -17.99 -5.39 -14.15
C LEU A 52 -18.51 -5.27 -12.71
N PHE A 53 -17.65 -5.04 -11.72
CA PHE A 53 -18.08 -4.92 -10.33
C PHE A 53 -19.04 -3.76 -10.13
N ALA A 54 -20.22 -4.07 -9.62
CA ALA A 54 -21.17 -3.10 -9.11
C ALA A 54 -20.91 -2.86 -7.64
N ALA A 55 -21.12 -1.61 -7.19
CA ALA A 55 -21.19 -1.28 -5.78
C ALA A 55 -22.22 -2.19 -5.08
N ALA A 56 -21.79 -2.86 -4.02
CA ALA A 56 -22.63 -3.70 -3.17
C ALA A 56 -22.45 -3.28 -1.71
N PRO A 57 -23.48 -3.41 -0.86
CA PRO A 57 -23.34 -3.20 0.58
C PRO A 57 -22.35 -4.19 1.18
N GLY A 58 -21.60 -3.76 2.19
CA GLY A 58 -20.56 -4.56 2.83
C GLY A 58 -19.19 -4.40 2.16
N THR A 59 -18.40 -5.47 2.14
CA THR A 59 -17.01 -5.44 1.65
C THR A 59 -16.91 -5.98 0.22
N VAL A 60 -16.22 -5.24 -0.64
CA VAL A 60 -15.89 -5.67 -2.00
C VAL A 60 -14.38 -5.61 -2.19
N ASP A 61 -13.79 -6.75 -2.57
CA ASP A 61 -12.37 -6.87 -2.88
C ASP A 61 -12.17 -6.98 -4.39
N ILE A 62 -11.44 -6.04 -4.97
CA ILE A 62 -11.15 -6.00 -6.40
C ILE A 62 -9.67 -6.40 -6.60
N PRO A 63 -9.39 -7.61 -7.12
CA PRO A 63 -8.03 -8.01 -7.44
C PRO A 63 -7.53 -7.21 -8.66
N VAL A 64 -6.29 -6.76 -8.58
CA VAL A 64 -5.60 -5.99 -9.63
C VAL A 64 -4.15 -6.44 -9.73
N ARG A 65 -3.49 -6.16 -10.86
CA ARG A 65 -2.04 -6.31 -10.94
C ARG A 65 -1.38 -5.11 -10.29
N GLY A 66 -0.31 -5.33 -9.52
CA GLY A 66 0.39 -4.24 -8.84
C GLY A 66 0.77 -3.11 -9.81
N HIS A 67 1.29 -3.44 -10.99
CA HIS A 67 1.69 -2.44 -11.99
C HIS A 67 0.55 -1.65 -12.63
N GLN A 68 -0.70 -2.12 -12.54
CA GLN A 68 -1.86 -1.37 -13.03
C GLN A 68 -2.13 -0.16 -12.15
N ILE A 69 -1.86 -0.26 -10.84
CA ILE A 69 -2.09 0.80 -9.88
C ILE A 69 -0.81 1.52 -9.45
N CYS A 70 0.33 0.83 -9.45
CA CYS A 70 1.58 1.35 -8.92
C CYS A 70 2.73 1.22 -9.91
N LYS A 71 3.25 2.36 -10.37
CA LYS A 71 4.39 2.40 -11.27
C LYS A 71 5.66 1.87 -10.59
N ASN A 72 6.41 1.04 -11.31
CA ASN A 72 7.68 0.43 -10.86
C ASN A 72 7.60 -0.44 -9.61
N ILE A 73 6.39 -0.83 -9.17
CA ILE A 73 6.26 -1.84 -8.12
C ILE A 73 6.90 -3.16 -8.60
N PRO A 74 7.52 -3.96 -7.72
CA PRO A 74 8.14 -5.21 -8.10
C PRO A 74 7.28 -6.09 -9.01
N GLU A 75 7.92 -6.68 -10.02
CA GLU A 75 7.22 -7.55 -10.98
C GLU A 75 6.64 -8.77 -10.26
N GLY A 76 5.43 -9.19 -10.67
CA GLY A 76 4.70 -10.27 -10.01
C GLY A 76 3.91 -9.83 -8.78
N THR A 77 4.00 -8.56 -8.37
CA THR A 77 3.16 -8.05 -7.26
C THR A 77 1.69 -8.11 -7.63
N GLN A 78 0.90 -8.76 -6.78
CA GLN A 78 -0.56 -8.77 -6.84
C GLN A 78 -1.10 -7.65 -5.96
N GLY A 79 -2.14 -6.96 -6.42
CA GLY A 79 -2.83 -5.93 -5.66
C GLY A 79 -4.28 -6.33 -5.36
N VAL A 80 -4.81 -5.82 -4.26
CA VAL A 80 -6.25 -5.89 -3.94
C VAL A 80 -6.70 -4.53 -3.45
N LEU A 81 -7.72 -3.97 -4.10
CA LEU A 81 -8.40 -2.76 -3.63
C LEU A 81 -9.63 -3.18 -2.84
N VAL A 82 -9.72 -2.73 -1.59
CA VAL A 82 -10.78 -3.10 -0.65
C VAL A 82 -11.72 -1.91 -0.48
N PHE A 83 -13.00 -2.17 -0.70
CA PHE A 83 -14.08 -1.20 -0.57
C PHE A 83 -15.04 -1.60 0.54
N ILE A 84 -15.54 -0.62 1.28
CA ILE A 84 -16.64 -0.78 2.23
C ILE A 84 -17.75 0.17 1.81
N ASP A 85 -18.95 -0.37 1.54
CA ASP A 85 -20.13 0.38 1.12
C ASP A 85 -19.82 1.39 0.00
N ASP A 86 -19.15 0.90 -1.06
CA ASP A 86 -18.71 1.71 -2.20
C ASP A 86 -17.68 2.80 -1.87
N ALA A 87 -16.89 2.68 -0.81
CA ALA A 87 -15.79 3.59 -0.51
C ALA A 87 -14.46 2.84 -0.47
N LEU A 88 -13.46 3.30 -1.23
CA LEU A 88 -12.10 2.74 -1.17
C LEU A 88 -11.49 3.00 0.21
N VAL A 89 -11.16 1.94 0.95
CA VAL A 89 -10.66 2.06 2.32
C VAL A 89 -9.25 1.52 2.51
N GLN A 90 -8.82 0.60 1.64
CA GLN A 90 -7.52 -0.04 1.73
C GLN A 90 -7.02 -0.52 0.36
N ALA A 91 -5.69 -0.49 0.18
CA ALA A 91 -4.99 -1.15 -0.89
C ALA A 91 -3.98 -2.15 -0.28
N LYS A 92 -4.01 -3.40 -0.75
CA LYS A 92 -3.11 -4.47 -0.33
C LYS A 92 -2.21 -4.87 -1.49
N PHE A 93 -0.96 -5.17 -1.19
CA PHE A 93 0.03 -5.64 -2.15
C PHE A 93 0.68 -6.90 -1.61
N THR A 94 0.78 -7.92 -2.45
CA THR A 94 1.35 -9.21 -2.10
C THR A 94 2.40 -9.61 -3.13
N LEU A 95 3.56 -10.07 -2.67
CA LEU A 95 4.62 -10.61 -3.52
C LEU A 95 5.16 -11.91 -2.91
N THR A 96 5.18 -12.97 -3.71
CA THR A 96 5.59 -14.34 -3.29
C THR A 96 6.91 -14.76 -3.93
N ASN A 97 7.72 -13.82 -4.43
CA ASN A 97 8.97 -14.09 -5.15
C ASN A 97 10.17 -13.61 -4.34
N ASP A 98 11.22 -14.43 -4.24
CA ASP A 98 12.43 -14.15 -3.47
C ASP A 98 13.38 -13.13 -4.13
N GLY A 99 13.22 -12.87 -5.44
CA GLY A 99 14.15 -12.05 -6.22
C GLY A 99 13.97 -10.53 -6.10
N GLN A 100 12.83 -10.05 -5.59
CA GLN A 100 12.54 -8.62 -5.41
C GLN A 100 11.80 -8.41 -4.08
N GLN A 101 11.98 -7.25 -3.43
CA GLN A 101 11.41 -6.98 -2.10
C GLN A 101 10.45 -5.80 -2.14
N LEU A 102 9.20 -6.02 -1.70
CA LEU A 102 8.25 -4.95 -1.45
C LEU A 102 8.78 -4.01 -0.37
N LEU A 103 9.49 -4.53 0.64
CA LEU A 103 10.08 -3.71 1.70
C LEU A 103 10.92 -2.57 1.14
N SER A 104 11.93 -2.91 0.33
CA SER A 104 12.86 -1.94 -0.25
C SER A 104 12.14 -0.92 -1.15
N TYR A 105 11.14 -1.38 -1.91
CA TYR A 105 10.31 -0.49 -2.72
C TYR A 105 9.55 0.51 -1.83
N PHE A 106 8.85 0.05 -0.81
CA PHE A 106 8.05 0.91 0.06
C PHE A 106 8.90 1.82 0.98
N GLU A 107 10.09 1.39 1.39
CA GLU A 107 11.04 2.28 2.07
C GLU A 107 11.53 3.43 1.19
N SER A 108 11.65 3.21 -0.12
CA SER A 108 11.95 4.32 -1.04
C SER A 108 10.85 5.39 -1.09
N LEU A 109 9.62 5.03 -0.70
CA LEU A 109 8.45 5.92 -0.73
C LEU A 109 8.20 6.60 0.61
N TYR A 110 8.35 5.86 1.71
CA TYR A 110 7.96 6.31 3.06
C TYR A 110 9.17 6.55 3.98
N GLY A 111 10.38 6.31 3.48
CA GLY A 111 11.62 6.34 4.26
C GLY A 111 11.80 5.09 5.11
N ASP A 112 12.92 5.06 5.85
CA ASP A 112 13.27 3.92 6.69
C ASP A 112 12.32 3.74 7.88
N ILE A 113 12.02 2.48 8.22
CA ILE A 113 11.24 2.14 9.41
C ILE A 113 12.05 2.44 10.68
N LYS A 114 11.65 3.47 11.43
CA LYS A 114 12.39 3.95 12.62
C LYS A 114 12.45 2.96 13.81
N LYS A 115 11.56 1.97 13.87
CA LYS A 115 11.45 1.00 14.97
C LYS A 115 11.67 -0.46 14.51
N ARG A 116 12.68 -0.71 13.68
CA ARG A 116 13.16 -2.09 13.51
C ARG A 116 13.79 -2.57 14.83
N GLY A 117 13.42 -3.75 15.31
CA GLY A 117 14.01 -4.32 16.51
C GLY A 117 15.52 -4.51 16.34
N GLU A 118 16.30 -4.56 17.42
CA GLU A 118 17.75 -4.84 17.33
C GLU A 118 18.06 -6.16 16.60
N GLU A 119 17.11 -7.09 16.59
CA GLU A 119 17.18 -8.37 15.87
C GLU A 119 17.33 -8.20 14.34
N ASP A 120 16.87 -7.08 13.79
CA ASP A 120 16.89 -6.75 12.35
C ASP A 120 18.14 -5.97 11.91
N LYS A 121 19.00 -5.54 12.85
CA LYS A 121 20.19 -4.70 12.59
C LYS A 121 21.48 -5.52 12.47
N GLY A 122 21.50 -6.55 11.63
CA GLY A 122 22.70 -7.36 11.38
C GLY A 122 22.88 -7.72 9.91
N ASP A 123 24.13 -7.83 9.46
CA ASP A 123 24.53 -8.17 8.09
C ASP A 123 24.27 -9.64 7.70
N GLU A 124 23.82 -10.48 8.65
CA GLU A 124 23.47 -11.87 8.38
C GLU A 124 21.96 -12.02 8.10
N PRO A 125 21.56 -12.76 7.05
CA PRO A 125 20.18 -13.15 6.84
C PRO A 125 19.78 -14.15 7.94
N LYS A 126 19.46 -13.62 9.13
CA LYS A 126 18.92 -14.43 10.23
C LYS A 126 17.60 -15.00 9.75
N LYS A 127 17.53 -16.35 9.71
CA LYS A 127 16.37 -17.21 9.45
C LYS A 127 15.10 -16.40 9.19
N GLU A 128 14.64 -16.37 7.95
CA GLU A 128 13.45 -15.65 7.55
C GLU A 128 12.31 -16.01 8.50
N LYS A 129 11.82 -15.01 9.22
CA LYS A 129 10.76 -15.10 10.22
C LYS A 129 9.64 -14.19 9.77
N ASP A 130 8.45 -14.44 10.29
CA ASP A 130 7.36 -13.50 10.22
C ASP A 130 7.78 -12.16 10.85
N ARG A 131 7.58 -11.08 10.12
CA ARG A 131 7.88 -9.71 10.55
C ARG A 131 6.68 -8.85 10.28
N GLU A 132 6.51 -7.82 11.10
CA GLU A 132 5.48 -6.83 10.92
C GLU A 132 6.04 -5.46 11.31
N TYR A 133 5.94 -4.51 10.41
CA TYR A 133 6.45 -3.17 10.56
C TYR A 133 5.38 -2.16 10.17
N PHE A 134 5.44 -1.00 10.80
CA PHE A 134 4.54 0.11 10.52
C PHE A 134 5.36 1.36 10.23
N TRP A 135 5.00 2.09 9.17
CA TRP A 135 5.48 3.45 9.02
C TRP A 135 4.68 4.35 9.95
N ALA A 136 5.39 4.93 10.92
CA ALA A 136 4.83 5.86 11.90
C ALA A 136 4.59 7.22 11.23
N ASP A 137 3.56 7.31 10.39
CA ASP A 137 3.18 8.57 9.77
C ASP A 137 2.14 9.32 10.63
N LYS A 138 2.24 10.65 10.67
CA LYS A 138 1.24 11.55 11.25
C LYS A 138 0.08 11.84 10.26
N THR A 139 0.07 11.21 9.09
CA THR A 139 -0.95 11.37 8.06
C THR A 139 -2.27 10.66 8.40
N ALA A 140 -3.28 10.90 7.54
CA ALA A 140 -4.59 10.25 7.58
C ALA A 140 -4.56 8.75 7.17
N HIS A 141 -3.37 8.16 6.98
CA HIS A 141 -3.20 6.80 6.48
C HIS A 141 -2.33 5.96 7.41
N MET A 142 -2.51 4.66 7.35
CA MET A 142 -1.65 3.67 7.99
C MET A 142 -0.99 2.84 6.89
N VAL A 143 0.32 2.63 7.00
CA VAL A 143 1.06 1.75 6.10
C VAL A 143 1.73 0.68 6.95
N MET A 144 1.38 -0.57 6.66
CA MET A 144 1.91 -1.76 7.30
C MET A 144 2.67 -2.58 6.26
N TYR A 145 3.82 -3.11 6.65
CA TYR A 145 4.53 -4.15 5.92
C TYR A 145 4.56 -5.40 6.79
N ALA A 146 4.41 -6.58 6.17
CA ALA A 146 4.61 -7.85 6.84
C ALA A 146 5.29 -8.87 5.94
N THR A 147 5.98 -9.83 6.56
CA THR A 147 6.42 -11.08 5.93
C THR A 147 5.74 -12.25 6.60
N ARG A 148 5.37 -13.27 5.82
CA ARG A 148 4.95 -14.57 6.32
C ARG A 148 5.76 -15.66 5.66
N MET A 149 6.19 -16.63 6.45
CA MET A 149 6.89 -17.82 5.96
C MET A 149 5.93 -19.01 5.92
N GLN A 150 5.86 -19.69 4.77
CA GLN A 150 5.14 -20.96 4.62
C GLN A 150 6.09 -22.02 4.06
N GLY A 151 6.71 -22.79 4.96
CA GLY A 151 7.80 -23.69 4.59
C GLY A 151 9.04 -22.89 4.17
N GLU A 152 9.49 -23.08 2.94
CA GLU A 152 10.60 -22.32 2.34
C GLU A 152 10.12 -21.08 1.56
N GLU A 153 8.81 -20.91 1.37
CA GLU A 153 8.26 -19.79 0.60
C GLU A 153 8.07 -18.56 1.50
N ARG A 154 8.64 -17.42 1.08
CA ARG A 154 8.42 -16.12 1.69
C ARG A 154 7.33 -15.36 0.95
N THR A 155 6.33 -14.89 1.68
CA THR A 155 5.37 -13.92 1.16
C THR A 155 5.54 -12.57 1.85
N GLU A 156 5.68 -11.52 1.06
CA GLU A 156 5.66 -10.13 1.52
C GLU A 156 4.29 -9.51 1.29
N TYR A 157 3.85 -8.72 2.26
CA TYR A 157 2.59 -7.99 2.23
C TYR A 157 2.84 -6.52 2.56
N VAL A 158 2.17 -5.63 1.83
CA VAL A 158 2.04 -4.24 2.22
C VAL A 158 0.59 -3.84 2.18
N GLU A 159 0.13 -3.22 3.26
CA GLU A 159 -1.22 -2.69 3.37
C GLU A 159 -1.17 -1.17 3.59
N ILE A 160 -1.90 -0.43 2.76
CA ILE A 160 -2.10 1.02 2.88
C ILE A 160 -3.58 1.23 3.16
N SER A 161 -3.94 1.76 4.32
CA SER A 161 -5.33 1.97 4.71
C SER A 161 -5.60 3.39 5.19
N SER A 162 -6.85 3.82 5.04
CA SER A 162 -7.32 5.09 5.57
C SER A 162 -7.63 4.98 7.07
N ARG A 163 -7.03 5.85 7.89
CA ARG A 163 -7.33 5.94 9.33
C ARG A 163 -8.77 6.37 9.59
N ALA A 164 -9.31 7.26 8.76
CA ALA A 164 -10.70 7.71 8.86
C ALA A 164 -11.72 6.56 8.68
N HIS A 165 -11.31 5.48 8.02
CA HIS A 165 -12.12 4.30 7.78
C HIS A 165 -11.72 3.10 8.64
N ALA A 166 -10.75 3.26 9.55
CA ALA A 166 -10.31 2.19 10.44
C ALA A 166 -11.43 1.73 11.38
N ASP A 167 -12.31 2.64 11.81
CA ASP A 167 -13.46 2.29 12.65
C ASP A 167 -14.52 1.48 11.88
N LYS A 168 -14.73 1.76 10.60
CA LYS A 168 -15.61 0.95 9.73
C LYS A 168 -15.07 -0.47 9.56
N PHE A 169 -13.76 -0.61 9.40
CA PHE A 169 -13.09 -1.93 9.38
C PHE A 169 -13.29 -2.70 10.67
N ARG A 170 -13.11 -2.04 11.82
CA ARG A 170 -13.29 -2.69 13.13
C ARG A 170 -14.72 -3.16 13.34
N ALA A 171 -15.71 -2.34 12.99
CA ALA A 171 -17.12 -2.70 13.11
C ALA A 171 -17.46 -3.94 12.26
N LEU A 172 -17.05 -3.96 10.99
CA LEU A 172 -17.32 -5.10 10.10
C LEU A 172 -16.59 -6.39 10.51
N HIS A 173 -15.37 -6.28 11.06
CA HIS A 173 -14.65 -7.44 11.57
C HIS A 173 -15.36 -8.06 12.77
N VAL A 174 -15.84 -7.23 13.70
CA VAL A 174 -16.62 -7.70 14.86
C VAL A 174 -17.93 -8.36 14.39
N GLU A 175 -18.69 -7.70 13.51
CA GLU A 175 -19.93 -8.27 12.96
C GLU A 175 -19.69 -9.61 12.24
N ARG A 176 -18.58 -9.74 11.50
CA ARG A 176 -18.23 -10.99 10.81
C ARG A 176 -17.80 -12.09 11.77
N GLU A 177 -17.01 -11.78 12.80
CA GLU A 177 -16.62 -12.76 13.82
C GLU A 177 -17.81 -13.22 14.65
N GLU A 178 -18.73 -12.31 14.99
CA GLU A 178 -19.99 -12.63 15.66
C GLU A 178 -20.87 -13.53 14.79
N ALA A 179 -21.09 -13.17 13.51
CA ALA A 179 -21.86 -13.98 12.58
C ALA A 179 -21.23 -15.37 12.34
N LEU A 180 -19.90 -15.46 12.31
CA LEU A 180 -19.20 -16.74 12.17
C LEU A 180 -19.37 -17.61 13.43
N ASN A 181 -19.24 -17.02 14.62
CA ASN A 181 -19.46 -17.72 15.88
C ASN A 181 -20.91 -18.21 16.01
N GLU A 182 -21.90 -17.40 15.65
CA GLU A 182 -23.31 -17.82 15.63
C GLU A 182 -23.57 -18.96 14.63
N SER A 183 -22.96 -18.91 13.44
CA SER A 183 -23.04 -20.00 12.45
C SER A 183 -22.44 -21.30 12.97
N LEU A 184 -21.32 -21.24 13.70
CA LEU A 184 -20.64 -22.41 14.27
C LEU A 184 -21.42 -23.00 15.46
N GLU A 185 -22.08 -22.16 16.25
CA GLU A 185 -22.96 -22.62 17.34
C GLU A 185 -24.28 -23.21 16.82
N GLY A 186 -24.80 -22.71 15.69
CA GLY A 186 -25.99 -23.24 15.02
C GLY A 186 -25.82 -24.64 14.41
N GLU A 187 -24.61 -24.98 13.95
CA GLU A 187 -24.30 -26.32 13.41
C GLU A 187 -24.00 -27.37 14.49
N ALA A 188 -23.76 -26.95 15.74
CA ALA A 188 -23.40 -27.83 16.85
C ALA A 188 -24.60 -28.48 17.59
N THR A 189 -25.81 -28.43 17.03
CA THR A 189 -26.97 -29.14 17.59
C THR A 189 -27.16 -30.49 16.87
N PRO A 190 -26.59 -31.61 17.35
CA PRO A 190 -26.99 -32.92 16.85
C PRO A 190 -28.45 -33.14 17.23
N ALA A 191 -29.26 -33.48 16.22
CA ALA A 191 -30.63 -33.91 16.40
C ALA A 191 -30.66 -35.11 17.36
N ALA A 192 -31.01 -34.85 18.62
CA ALA A 192 -31.35 -35.91 19.55
C ALA A 192 -32.68 -36.54 19.09
N ARG A 193 -32.59 -37.73 18.51
CA ARG A 193 -33.68 -38.70 18.38
C ARG A 193 -33.23 -40.03 18.95
#